data_AF-A0A9P0P6R6-F1
#
_entry.id   AF-A0A9P0P6R6-F1
#
_cell.length_a   1.000
_cell.length_b   1.000
_cell.length_c   1.000
_cell.angle_alpha   90.00
_cell.angle_beta   90.00
_cell.angle_gamma   90.00
#
_symmetry.space_group_name_H-M   'P 1'
#
loop_
_entity.id
_entity.type
_entity.pdbx_description
1 polymer ?
#
loop_
_entity_poly.entity_id
_entity_poly.type
_entity_poly.pdbx_seq_one_letter_code
_entity_poly.pdbx_strand_id
1 'polypeptide(L)'
;MLKGYLCFVVSIFCIGLVTAVIGDCASHFGATLGIKDAVTAIVFVALGTSIPDTFASKVAAVHDAHADASIGNVTGSNAVNVFLGIGVAWSIAAIYHWFAGNVFEVDPGNLAFSVTIFCSEAAIVVVILVLRRSPVVGGELGGPKYIKYATSTLFFSMWILYLILSSMEVYHVLPGF
;
A
#
# COMPACT_ATOMS: atom_id res chain seq x y z
N MET A 1 11.36 -3.01 -35.06
CA MET A 1 10.75 -3.71 -33.90
C MET A 1 11.35 -3.32 -32.55
N LEU A 2 12.03 -2.17 -32.41
CA LEU A 2 12.67 -1.73 -31.15
C LEU A 2 11.93 -0.59 -30.41
N LYS A 3 10.66 -0.30 -30.77
CA LYS A 3 10.00 0.99 -30.48
C LYS A 3 9.55 1.23 -29.03
N GLY A 4 10.00 0.43 -28.07
CA GLY A 4 9.60 0.59 -26.65
C GLY A 4 10.56 0.00 -25.63
N TYR A 5 11.39 -0.97 -26.02
CA TYR A 5 12.33 -1.64 -25.10
C TYR A 5 13.34 -0.67 -24.47
N LEU A 6 13.85 0.31 -25.24
CA LEU A 6 14.78 1.29 -24.69
C LEU A 6 14.12 2.14 -23.59
N CYS A 7 12.90 2.63 -23.85
CA CYS A 7 12.13 3.37 -22.85
C CYS A 7 11.85 2.51 -21.62
N PHE A 8 11.41 1.27 -21.82
CA PHE A 8 11.13 0.33 -20.73
C PHE A 8 12.35 0.07 -19.83
N VAL A 9 13.51 -0.24 -20.42
CA VAL A 9 14.74 -0.52 -19.65
C VAL A 9 15.21 0.73 -18.91
N VAL A 10 15.20 1.89 -19.57
CA VAL A 10 15.58 3.17 -18.94
C VAL A 10 14.62 3.51 -17.80
N SER A 11 13.31 3.34 -17.99
CA SER A 11 12.32 3.57 -16.93
C SER A 11 12.54 2.67 -15.74
N ILE A 12 12.76 1.36 -15.92
CA ILE A 12 13.03 0.44 -14.80
C ILE A 12 14.30 0.86 -14.04
N PHE A 13 15.37 1.20 -14.76
CA PHE A 13 16.61 1.63 -14.13
C PHE A 13 16.42 2.95 -13.34
N CYS A 14 15.76 3.93 -13.94
CA CYS A 14 15.45 5.20 -13.29
C CYS A 14 14.55 5.01 -12.05
N ILE A 15 13.52 4.16 -12.15
CA ILE A 15 12.64 3.83 -11.01
C ILE A 15 13.47 3.20 -9.90
N GLY A 16 14.32 2.21 -10.20
CA GLY A 16 15.19 1.58 -9.20
C GLY A 16 16.11 2.57 -8.49
N LEU A 17 16.75 3.47 -9.25
CA LEU A 17 17.62 4.51 -8.68
C LEU A 17 16.84 5.51 -7.82
N VAL A 18 15.71 6.01 -8.32
CA VAL A 18 14.88 6.98 -7.60
C VAL A 18 14.29 6.36 -6.34
N THR A 19 13.84 5.10 -6.38
CA THR A 19 13.35 4.38 -5.20
C THR A 19 14.42 4.23 -4.14
N ALA A 20 15.67 3.89 -4.52
CA ALA A 20 16.79 3.81 -3.58
C ALA A 20 17.06 5.17 -2.91
N VAL A 21 17.15 6.24 -3.71
CA VAL A 21 17.40 7.60 -3.19
C VAL A 21 16.26 8.07 -2.27
N ILE A 22 15.00 7.85 -2.66
CA ILE A 22 13.85 8.23 -1.83
C ILE A 22 13.83 7.46 -0.51
N GLY A 23 14.17 6.16 -0.53
CA GLY A 23 14.28 5.35 0.68
C GLY A 23 15.31 5.90 1.67
N ASP A 24 16.52 6.22 1.17
CA ASP A 24 17.59 6.79 1.99
C ASP A 24 17.25 8.21 2.48
N CYS A 25 16.66 9.04 1.63
CA CYS A 25 16.22 10.38 2.04
C CYS A 25 15.12 10.30 3.10
N ALA A 26 14.17 9.37 2.97
CA ALA A 26 13.08 9.18 3.93
C ALA A 26 13.63 8.74 5.30
N SER A 27 14.55 7.77 5.34
CA SER A 27 15.16 7.30 6.60
C SER A 27 15.96 8.41 7.29
N HIS A 28 16.78 9.17 6.55
CA HIS A 28 17.52 10.31 7.10
C HIS A 28 16.59 11.43 7.60
N PHE A 29 15.51 11.70 6.88
CA PHE A 29 14.50 12.67 7.29
C PHE A 29 13.80 12.23 8.57
N GLY A 30 13.38 10.96 8.66
CA GLY A 30 12.79 10.37 9.85
C GLY A 30 13.73 10.48 11.05
N ALA A 31 14.99 10.11 10.90
CA ALA A 31 16.01 10.21 11.93
C ALA A 31 16.21 11.66 12.43
N THR A 32 16.20 12.64 11.51
CA THR A 32 16.35 14.07 11.86
C THR A 32 15.16 14.59 12.67
N LEU A 33 13.96 14.08 12.40
CA LEU A 33 12.73 14.43 13.14
C LEU A 33 12.50 13.58 14.40
N GLY A 34 13.34 12.58 14.68
CA GLY A 34 13.13 11.64 15.78
C GLY A 34 11.96 10.67 15.53
N ILE A 35 11.58 10.45 14.27
CA ILE A 35 10.53 9.53 13.87
C ILE A 35 11.13 8.13 13.66
N LYS A 36 10.52 7.10 14.24
CA LYS A 36 10.98 5.71 14.08
C LYS A 36 10.85 5.27 12.62
N ASP A 37 11.82 4.52 12.11
CA ASP A 37 11.89 4.09 10.69
C ASP A 37 10.62 3.39 10.22
N ALA A 38 10.00 2.56 11.06
CA ALA A 38 8.74 1.90 10.75
C ALA A 38 7.59 2.89 10.50
N VAL A 39 7.50 3.97 11.29
CA VAL A 39 6.50 5.05 11.09
C VAL A 39 6.80 5.82 9.81
N THR A 40 8.08 6.11 9.56
CA THR A 40 8.51 6.77 8.32
C THR A 40 8.14 5.95 7.09
N ALA A 41 8.31 4.63 7.14
CA ALA A 41 7.97 3.73 6.06
C ALA A 41 6.46 3.67 5.78
N ILE A 42 5.63 3.49 6.82
CA ILE A 42 4.16 3.39 6.63
C ILE A 42 3.52 4.73 6.26
N VAL A 43 4.09 5.87 6.68
CA VAL A 43 3.51 7.20 6.43
C VAL A 43 4.04 7.82 5.14
N PHE A 44 5.36 7.86 4.94
CA PHE A 44 5.95 8.62 3.82
C PHE A 44 6.23 7.74 2.62
N VAL A 45 6.87 6.59 2.81
CA VAL A 45 7.29 5.72 1.70
C VAL A 45 6.06 5.07 1.06
N ALA A 46 5.19 4.43 1.86
CA ALA A 46 3.99 3.76 1.35
C ALA A 46 2.98 4.73 0.72
N LEU A 47 2.87 5.95 1.24
CA LEU A 47 2.03 7.00 0.66
C LEU A 47 2.60 7.50 -0.68
N GLY A 48 3.92 7.65 -0.76
CA GLY A 48 4.62 8.09 -1.97
C GLY A 48 4.38 7.17 -3.17
N THR A 49 4.27 5.85 -2.95
CA THR A 49 3.94 4.88 -4.00
C THR A 49 2.43 4.80 -4.28
N SER A 50 1.59 4.90 -3.26
CA SER A 50 0.14 4.68 -3.39
C SER A 50 -0.64 5.87 -3.94
N ILE A 51 -0.14 7.10 -3.79
CA ILE A 51 -0.79 8.30 -4.34
C ILE A 51 -0.86 8.27 -5.88
N PRO A 52 0.26 8.03 -6.61
CA PRO A 52 0.22 7.87 -8.06
C PRO A 52 -0.76 6.78 -8.52
N ASP A 53 -0.76 5.62 -7.86
CA ASP A 53 -1.68 4.51 -8.14
C ASP A 53 -3.14 4.90 -7.93
N THR A 54 -3.41 5.68 -6.88
CA THR A 54 -4.75 6.21 -6.60
C THR A 54 -5.21 7.15 -7.72
N PHE A 55 -4.33 8.04 -8.21
CA PHE A 55 -4.66 8.93 -9.32
C PHE A 55 -4.88 8.17 -10.63
N ALA A 56 -4.02 7.19 -10.94
CA ALA A 56 -4.18 6.33 -12.12
C ALA A 56 -5.51 5.55 -12.07
N SER A 57 -5.84 4.97 -10.92
CA SER A 57 -7.09 4.23 -10.69
C SER A 57 -8.32 5.14 -10.79
N LYS A 58 -8.24 6.37 -10.24
CA LYS A 58 -9.30 7.37 -10.38
C LYS A 58 -9.53 7.74 -11.84
N VAL A 59 -8.46 8.01 -12.60
CA VAL A 59 -8.56 8.37 -14.02
C VAL A 59 -9.17 7.20 -14.80
N ALA A 60 -8.72 5.97 -14.56
CA ALA A 60 -9.31 4.77 -15.15
C ALA A 60 -10.80 4.64 -14.83
N ALA A 61 -11.22 4.83 -13.57
CA ALA A 61 -12.62 4.75 -13.17
C ALA A 61 -13.52 5.84 -13.77
N VAL A 62 -12.97 7.02 -14.07
CA VAL A 62 -13.75 8.12 -14.68
C VAL A 62 -13.94 7.90 -16.18
N HIS A 63 -12.99 7.24 -16.84
CA HIS A 63 -13.00 7.03 -18.29
C HIS A 63 -13.53 5.68 -18.73
N ASP A 64 -13.70 4.73 -17.81
CA ASP A 64 -14.24 3.39 -18.07
C ASP A 64 -15.68 3.28 -17.56
N ALA A 65 -16.59 2.79 -18.40
CA ALA A 65 -18.01 2.65 -18.08
C ALA A 65 -18.28 1.64 -16.95
N HIS A 66 -17.39 0.66 -16.77
CA HIS A 66 -17.52 -0.37 -15.73
C HIS A 66 -16.46 -0.24 -14.63
N ALA A 67 -15.51 0.68 -14.78
CA ALA A 67 -14.35 0.85 -13.89
C ALA A 67 -13.51 -0.43 -13.67
N ASP A 68 -13.60 -1.40 -14.58
CA ASP A 68 -12.84 -2.66 -14.51
C ASP A 68 -11.34 -2.38 -14.55
N ALA A 69 -10.92 -1.40 -15.37
CA ALA A 69 -9.53 -0.97 -15.45
C ALA A 69 -9.00 -0.42 -14.11
N SER A 70 -9.86 0.25 -13.32
CA SER A 70 -9.49 0.75 -11.99
C SER A 70 -9.27 -0.39 -10.99
N ILE A 71 -10.17 -1.40 -11.01
CA ILE A 71 -10.03 -2.58 -10.16
C ILE A 71 -8.75 -3.36 -10.51
N GLY A 72 -8.47 -3.52 -11.81
CA GLY A 72 -7.24 -4.15 -12.28
C GLY A 72 -5.99 -3.42 -11.80
N ASN A 73 -5.99 -2.08 -11.84
CA ASN A 73 -4.87 -1.28 -11.38
C ASN A 73 -4.64 -1.40 -9.87
N VAL A 74 -5.68 -1.19 -9.05
CA VAL A 74 -5.58 -1.27 -7.58
C VAL A 74 -5.16 -2.67 -7.12
N THR A 75 -5.78 -3.71 -7.68
CA THR A 75 -5.50 -5.10 -7.28
C THR A 75 -4.14 -5.55 -7.79
N GLY A 76 -3.78 -5.17 -9.02
CA GLY A 76 -2.50 -5.50 -9.64
C GLY A 76 -1.31 -4.86 -8.93
N SER A 77 -1.36 -3.56 -8.64
CA SER A 77 -0.28 -2.86 -7.92
C SER A 77 -0.04 -3.45 -6.53
N ASN A 78 -1.11 -3.75 -5.78
CA ASN A 78 -0.97 -4.39 -4.46
C ASN A 78 -0.42 -5.81 -4.54
N ALA A 79 -0.86 -6.61 -5.53
CA ALA A 79 -0.34 -7.95 -5.74
C ALA A 79 1.17 -7.92 -6.08
N VAL A 80 1.60 -6.99 -6.94
CA VAL A 80 3.02 -6.82 -7.28
C VAL A 80 3.83 -6.41 -6.04
N ASN A 81 3.34 -5.48 -5.22
CA ASN A 81 4.04 -5.06 -4.01
C ASN A 81 4.26 -6.22 -3.02
N VAL A 82 3.23 -7.04 -2.78
CA VAL A 82 3.31 -8.16 -1.83
C VAL A 82 4.12 -9.32 -2.41
N PHE A 83 3.76 -9.80 -3.60
CA PHE A 83 4.38 -11.01 -4.16
C PHE A 83 5.76 -10.75 -4.76
N LEU A 84 5.91 -9.67 -5.55
CA LEU A 84 7.19 -9.36 -6.20
C LEU A 84 8.08 -8.48 -5.33
N GLY A 85 7.52 -7.47 -4.66
CA GLY A 85 8.29 -6.60 -3.77
C GLY A 85 8.85 -7.36 -2.57
N ILE A 86 7.97 -7.92 -1.75
CA ILE A 86 8.37 -8.62 -0.51
C ILE A 86 8.70 -10.09 -0.79
N GLY A 87 7.83 -10.81 -1.50
CA GLY A 87 7.95 -12.26 -1.68
C GLY A 87 9.22 -12.70 -2.43
N VAL A 88 9.57 -12.03 -3.53
CA VAL A 88 10.79 -12.36 -4.28
C VAL A 88 12.05 -11.96 -3.50
N ALA A 89 12.08 -10.77 -2.87
CA ALA A 89 13.22 -10.35 -2.07
C ALA A 89 13.49 -11.32 -0.91
N TRP A 90 12.45 -11.74 -0.18
CA TRP A 90 12.55 -12.74 0.87
C TRP A 90 13.04 -14.09 0.35
N SER A 91 12.50 -14.55 -0.79
CA SER A 91 12.89 -15.82 -1.40
C SER A 91 14.36 -15.84 -1.82
N ILE A 92 14.86 -14.74 -2.42
CA ILE A 92 16.26 -14.60 -2.79
C ILE A 92 17.16 -14.66 -1.55
N ALA A 93 16.79 -13.93 -0.48
CA ALA A 93 17.55 -13.93 0.77
C ALA A 93 17.56 -15.32 1.43
N ALA A 94 16.41 -15.99 1.51
CA ALA A 94 16.30 -17.33 2.07
C ALA A 94 17.18 -18.35 1.31
N ILE A 95 17.16 -18.31 -0.03
CA ILE A 95 17.99 -19.18 -0.87
C ILE A 95 19.49 -18.90 -0.65
N TYR A 96 19.88 -17.62 -0.61
CA TYR A 96 21.27 -17.25 -0.36
C TYR A 96 21.78 -17.78 0.99
N HIS A 97 21.02 -17.56 2.06
CA HIS A 97 21.38 -18.02 3.40
C HIS A 97 21.45 -19.55 3.49
N TRP A 98 20.54 -20.25 2.80
CA TRP A 98 20.58 -21.71 2.67
C TRP A 98 21.91 -22.19 2.06
N PHE A 99 22.35 -21.59 0.96
CA PHE A 99 23.63 -21.94 0.32
C PHE A 99 24.85 -21.55 1.17
N ALA A 100 24.75 -20.47 1.94
CA ALA A 100 25.81 -20.03 2.85
C ALA A 100 25.89 -20.86 4.14
N GLY A 101 24.94 -21.80 4.37
CA GLY A 101 24.86 -22.62 5.59
C GLY A 101 24.38 -21.85 6.82
N ASN A 102 23.75 -20.68 6.63
CA ASN A 102 23.24 -19.84 7.71
C ASN A 102 21.71 -19.97 7.81
N VAL A 103 21.17 -19.83 9.03
CA VAL A 103 19.72 -19.73 9.22
C VAL A 103 19.27 -18.31 8.85
N PHE A 104 18.22 -18.20 8.04
CA PHE A 104 17.60 -16.92 7.71
C PHE A 104 16.45 -16.64 8.67
N GLU A 105 16.74 -15.87 9.73
CA GLU A 105 15.76 -15.46 10.73
C GLU A 105 15.42 -13.98 10.51
N VAL A 106 14.12 -13.68 10.40
CA VAL A 106 13.61 -12.32 10.20
C VAL A 106 12.61 -12.04 11.30
N ASP A 107 12.90 -11.03 12.13
CA ASP A 107 11.99 -10.56 13.16
C ASP A 107 10.78 -9.87 12.51
N PRO A 108 9.54 -10.33 12.75
CA PRO A 108 8.34 -9.70 12.20
C PRO A 108 8.04 -8.32 12.79
N GLY A 109 8.62 -7.97 13.95
CA GLY A 109 8.40 -6.67 14.60
C GLY A 109 6.91 -6.34 14.78
N ASN A 110 6.51 -5.16 14.31
CA ASN A 110 5.13 -4.64 14.39
C ASN A 110 4.20 -5.15 13.27
N LEU A 111 4.67 -6.08 12.43
CA LEU A 111 3.94 -6.50 11.23
C LEU A 111 2.62 -7.19 11.60
N ALA A 112 2.62 -8.04 12.62
CA ALA A 112 1.43 -8.77 13.06
C ALA A 112 0.31 -7.83 13.49
N PHE A 113 0.64 -6.80 14.29
CA PHE A 113 -0.30 -5.77 14.71
C PHE A 113 -0.85 -5.00 13.50
N SER A 114 0.04 -4.46 12.66
CA SER A 114 -0.34 -3.63 11.51
C SER A 114 -1.23 -4.39 10.52
N VAL A 115 -0.86 -5.64 10.19
CA VAL A 115 -1.65 -6.49 9.28
C VAL A 115 -3.03 -6.81 9.87
N THR A 116 -3.12 -7.04 11.17
CA THR A 116 -4.41 -7.33 11.81
C THR A 116 -5.35 -6.12 11.75
N ILE A 117 -4.87 -4.92 12.07
CA ILE A 117 -5.67 -3.70 11.94
C ILE A 117 -6.09 -3.49 10.49
N PHE A 118 -5.15 -3.59 9.55
CA PHE A 118 -5.44 -3.47 8.12
C PHE A 118 -6.51 -4.47 7.64
N CYS A 119 -6.40 -5.75 8.01
CA CYS A 119 -7.38 -6.76 7.63
C CYS A 119 -8.76 -6.49 8.26
N SER A 120 -8.82 -6.03 9.50
CA SER A 120 -10.08 -5.69 10.17
C SER A 120 -10.77 -4.50 9.48
N GLU A 121 -10.02 -3.45 9.15
CA GLU A 121 -10.53 -2.28 8.44
C GLU A 121 -10.94 -2.64 7.01
N ALA A 122 -10.15 -3.45 6.30
CA ALA A 122 -10.47 -3.92 4.97
C ALA A 122 -11.78 -4.73 4.96
N ALA A 123 -12.00 -5.60 5.95
CA ALA A 123 -13.27 -6.33 6.08
C ALA A 123 -14.46 -5.38 6.27
N ILE A 124 -14.33 -4.37 7.12
CA ILE A 124 -15.35 -3.34 7.34
C ILE A 124 -15.61 -2.56 6.04
N VAL A 125 -14.57 -2.14 5.32
CA VAL A 125 -14.66 -1.44 4.04
C VAL A 125 -15.40 -2.30 3.00
N VAL A 126 -15.06 -3.58 2.89
CA VAL A 126 -15.74 -4.52 1.98
C VAL A 126 -17.23 -4.64 2.34
N VAL A 127 -17.57 -4.80 3.61
CA VAL A 127 -18.97 -4.85 4.06
C VAL A 127 -19.71 -3.57 3.66
N ILE A 128 -19.12 -2.40 3.90
CA ILE A 128 -19.72 -1.11 3.52
C ILE A 128 -19.90 -1.02 2.00
N LEU A 129 -18.93 -1.46 1.21
CA LEU A 129 -19.02 -1.47 -0.26
C LEU A 129 -20.12 -2.41 -0.76
N VAL A 130 -20.26 -3.60 -0.17
CA VAL A 130 -21.35 -4.55 -0.48
C VAL A 130 -22.71 -3.95 -0.13
N LEU A 131 -22.85 -3.31 1.04
CA LEU A 131 -24.08 -2.63 1.43
C LEU A 131 -24.41 -1.46 0.50
N ARG A 132 -23.38 -0.71 0.09
CA ARG A 132 -23.51 0.42 -0.85
C ARG A 132 -23.90 -0.03 -2.26
N ARG A 133 -23.57 -1.26 -2.63
CA ARG A 133 -23.97 -1.91 -3.88
C ARG A 133 -25.44 -2.38 -3.88
N SER A 134 -26.10 -2.39 -2.72
CA SER A 134 -27.53 -2.75 -2.62
C SER A 134 -28.40 -1.90 -3.57
N PRO A 135 -29.44 -2.48 -4.20
CA PRO A 135 -30.36 -1.75 -5.08
C PRO A 135 -31.02 -0.53 -4.43
N VAL A 136 -31.13 -0.53 -3.09
CA VAL A 136 -31.68 0.58 -2.30
C VAL A 136 -30.78 1.82 -2.33
N VAL A 137 -29.45 1.62 -2.39
CA VAL A 137 -28.45 2.70 -2.36
C VAL A 137 -27.97 3.06 -3.77
N GLY A 138 -27.92 2.08 -4.68
CA GLY A 138 -27.55 2.29 -6.08
C GLY A 138 -26.10 2.78 -6.28
N GLY A 139 -25.17 2.31 -5.45
CA GLY A 139 -23.83 2.87 -5.34
C GLY A 139 -22.75 2.34 -6.29
N GLU A 140 -23.07 1.57 -7.34
CA GLU A 140 -22.08 0.81 -8.13
C GLU A 140 -20.95 1.66 -8.75
N LEU A 141 -21.25 2.83 -9.33
CA LEU A 141 -20.26 3.71 -9.97
C LEU A 141 -20.41 5.15 -9.49
N GLY A 142 -20.04 5.40 -8.23
CA GLY A 142 -20.11 6.73 -7.63
C GLY A 142 -21.45 7.06 -6.98
N GLY A 143 -22.57 6.47 -7.40
CA GLY A 143 -23.86 6.54 -6.70
C GLY A 143 -24.36 7.96 -6.35
N PRO A 144 -25.30 8.09 -5.41
CA PRO A 144 -25.76 9.40 -4.92
C PRO A 144 -24.63 10.21 -4.30
N LYS A 145 -24.51 11.50 -4.67
CA LYS A 145 -23.40 12.37 -4.25
C LYS A 145 -23.20 12.40 -2.73
N TYR A 146 -24.29 12.50 -1.96
CA TYR A 146 -24.21 12.56 -0.50
C TYR A 146 -23.57 11.29 0.10
N ILE A 147 -24.06 10.10 -0.30
CA ILE A 147 -23.54 8.82 0.20
C ILE A 147 -22.12 8.57 -0.30
N LYS A 148 -21.80 8.97 -1.54
CA LYS A 148 -20.43 8.94 -2.06
C LYS A 148 -19.46 9.69 -1.15
N TYR A 149 -19.72 10.96 -0.86
CA TYR A 149 -18.82 11.75 -0.03
C TYR A 149 -18.76 11.20 1.40
N ALA A 150 -19.89 10.83 1.99
CA ALA A 150 -19.91 10.24 3.33
C ALA A 150 -19.05 8.97 3.43
N THR A 151 -19.20 8.03 2.48
CA THR A 151 -18.40 6.79 2.46
C THR A 151 -16.93 7.03 2.13
N SER A 152 -16.61 7.95 1.22
CA SER A 152 -15.21 8.33 0.95
C SER A 152 -14.54 8.98 2.17
N THR A 153 -15.23 9.86 2.90
CA THR A 153 -14.71 10.46 4.14
C THR A 153 -14.51 9.40 5.21
N LEU A 154 -15.44 8.46 5.35
CA LEU A 154 -15.30 7.34 6.28
C LEU A 154 -14.06 6.49 5.97
N PHE A 155 -13.87 6.06 4.72
CA PHE A 155 -12.70 5.26 4.32
C PHE A 155 -11.39 6.02 4.53
N PHE A 156 -11.37 7.32 4.24
CA PHE A 156 -10.19 8.14 4.52
C PHE A 156 -9.90 8.23 6.03
N SER A 157 -10.93 8.38 6.86
CA SER A 157 -10.77 8.39 8.31
C SER A 157 -10.29 7.05 8.88
N MET A 158 -10.73 5.93 8.31
CA MET A 158 -10.23 4.59 8.67
C MET A 158 -8.74 4.47 8.33
N TRP A 159 -8.33 4.91 7.13
CA TRP A 159 -6.90 4.92 6.79
C TRP A 159 -6.06 5.77 7.75
N ILE A 160 -6.55 6.95 8.17
CA ILE A 160 -5.89 7.75 9.19
C ILE A 160 -5.85 7.03 10.54
N LEU A 161 -6.92 6.35 10.93
CA LEU A 161 -6.98 5.54 12.15
C LEU A 161 -5.92 4.43 12.13
N TYR A 162 -5.80 3.69 11.02
CA TYR A 162 -4.74 2.70 10.82
C TYR A 162 -3.35 3.31 11.02
N LEU A 163 -3.07 4.47 10.42
CA LEU A 163 -1.77 5.13 10.57
C LEU A 163 -1.49 5.52 12.02
N ILE A 164 -2.48 6.06 12.73
CA ILE A 164 -2.36 6.45 14.13
C ILE A 164 -2.12 5.24 15.01
N LEU A 165 -2.95 4.20 14.90
CA LEU A 165 -2.86 2.99 15.72
C LEU A 165 -1.52 2.27 15.50
N SER A 166 -1.12 2.10 14.23
CA SER A 166 0.15 1.46 13.88
C SER A 166 1.34 2.28 14.36
N SER A 167 1.27 3.61 14.30
CA SER A 167 2.32 4.48 14.85
C SER A 167 2.38 4.42 16.37
N MET A 168 1.24 4.41 17.06
CA MET A 168 1.16 4.34 18.52
C MET A 168 1.74 3.03 19.06
N GLU A 169 1.52 1.91 18.37
CA GLU A 169 2.14 0.63 18.70
C GLU A 169 3.66 0.69 18.54
N VAL A 170 4.15 1.30 17.45
CA VAL A 170 5.59 1.48 17.22
C VAL A 170 6.25 2.30 18.32
N TYR A 171 5.54 3.25 18.93
CA TYR A 171 6.02 4.02 20.09
C TYR A 171 5.73 3.36 21.45
N HIS A 172 5.26 2.11 21.46
CA HIS A 172 4.89 1.34 22.66
C HIS A 172 3.84 2.03 23.53
N VAL A 173 3.01 2.89 22.94
CA VAL A 173 1.86 3.52 23.63
C VAL A 173 0.72 2.51 23.74
N LEU A 174 0.55 1.68 22.71
CA LEU A 174 -0.36 0.54 22.71
C LEU A 174 0.45 -0.75 22.83
N PRO A 175 0.01 -1.73 23.63
CA PRO A 175 0.60 -3.05 23.61
C PRO A 175 0.29 -3.70 22.25
N GLY A 176 1.34 -4.09 21.52
CA GLY A 176 1.22 -5.06 20.44
C GLY A 176 0.84 -6.44 20.99
N PHE A 177 0.47 -7.34 20.10
CA PHE A 177 0.15 -8.74 20.40
C PHE A 177 0.91 -9.67 19.46
#